data_AF-A0A952ALU6-F1
#
_entry.id   AF-A0A952ALU6-F1
#
_cell.length_a   1.000
_cell.length_b   1.000
_cell.length_c   1.000
_cell.angle_alpha   90.00
_cell.angle_beta   90.00
_cell.angle_gamma   90.00
#
_symmetry.space_group_name_H-M   'P 1'
#
loop_
_entity.id
_entity.type
_entity.pdbx_description
1 polymer ?
#
loop_
_entity_poly.entity_id
_entity_poly.type
_entity_poly.pdbx_seq_one_letter_code
_entity_poly.pdbx_strand_id
1 'polypeptide(L)'
;MKEVLKNKIINIESTPLFDNKLLFKYLNSSFKSQDIEVFYLKDLLLKKENSQLLNNIKDKYAMYSNVYSEKDELEIFKNLFDYAISNNKKIHIIGITLDDEIKILENYYTSLGFLRDDINCFKVDFSIPLVTVSVNIENLIWRGSDYKSQKDKIFFIPPIREAGQTKAMFKGINRGVTMSIFIDKLSFDKVDFLRNCLINEHVLSQTLSKVLYYNLIDRGFDGEFEEIIFDI
;
A
#
# COMPACT_ATOMS: atom_id res chain seq x y z
N MET A 1 -21.94 12.68 11.64
CA MET A 1 -20.72 11.95 11.27
C MET A 1 -21.10 10.56 10.82
N LYS A 2 -20.34 9.95 9.91
CA LYS A 2 -20.62 8.60 9.40
C LYS A 2 -19.43 7.70 9.63
N GLU A 3 -19.64 6.51 10.17
CA GLU A 3 -18.61 5.49 10.29
C GLU A 3 -18.53 4.69 8.98
N VAL A 4 -17.31 4.55 8.46
CA VAL A 4 -17.03 3.79 7.25
C VAL A 4 -16.54 2.39 7.64
N LEU A 5 -17.44 1.41 7.52
CA LEU A 5 -17.16 -0.01 7.78
C LEU A 5 -16.72 -0.71 6.48
N LYS A 6 -16.25 -1.96 6.61
CA LYS A 6 -15.74 -2.80 5.50
C LYS A 6 -16.62 -2.76 4.25
N ASN A 7 -17.94 -2.93 4.42
CA ASN A 7 -18.89 -3.07 3.31
C ASN A 7 -20.11 -2.14 3.41
N LYS A 8 -20.12 -1.18 4.34
CA LYS A 8 -21.25 -0.26 4.54
C LYS A 8 -20.81 1.04 5.22
N ILE A 9 -21.60 2.08 5.07
CA ILE A 9 -21.42 3.37 5.75
C ILE A 9 -22.66 3.57 6.63
N ILE A 10 -22.46 3.88 7.91
CA ILE A 10 -23.56 4.06 8.87
C ILE A 10 -23.48 5.46 9.52
N ASN A 11 -24.63 6.06 9.80
CA ASN A 11 -24.67 7.29 10.60
C ASN A 11 -24.36 6.95 12.05
N ILE A 12 -23.51 7.75 12.70
CA ILE A 12 -23.23 7.61 14.13
C ILE A 12 -24.39 8.25 14.90
N GLU A 13 -24.92 7.53 15.89
CA GLU A 13 -26.00 8.01 16.74
C GLU A 13 -25.64 9.35 17.38
N SER A 14 -26.65 10.21 17.59
CA SER A 14 -26.47 11.53 18.20
C SER A 14 -25.55 12.48 17.43
N THR A 15 -25.29 12.24 16.14
CA THR A 15 -24.58 13.19 15.26
C THR A 15 -25.52 13.76 14.17
N PRO A 16 -25.26 14.98 13.65
CA PRO A 16 -26.10 15.57 12.61
C PRO A 16 -26.16 14.70 11.35
N LEU A 17 -27.36 14.57 10.77
CA LEU A 17 -27.62 13.72 9.60
C LEU A 17 -26.84 14.17 8.34
N PHE A 18 -26.61 15.49 8.22
CA PHE A 18 -25.90 16.12 7.10
C PHE A 18 -24.46 16.52 7.45
N ASP A 19 -23.86 15.84 8.41
CA ASP A 19 -22.44 16.03 8.70
C ASP A 19 -21.58 15.39 7.60
N ASN A 20 -20.58 16.14 7.14
CA ASN A 20 -19.63 15.75 6.10
C ASN A 20 -18.40 15.02 6.65
N LYS A 21 -18.41 14.69 7.95
CA LYS A 21 -17.35 13.92 8.58
C LYS A 21 -17.50 12.42 8.34
N LEU A 22 -16.42 11.79 7.88
CA LEU A 22 -16.27 10.34 7.84
C LEU A 22 -15.27 9.87 8.90
N LEU A 23 -15.69 8.90 9.71
CA LEU A 23 -14.87 8.20 10.70
C LEU A 23 -14.34 6.88 10.10
N PHE A 24 -13.04 6.70 10.17
CA PHE A 24 -12.32 5.52 9.71
C PHE A 24 -11.61 4.84 10.86
N LYS A 25 -11.51 3.52 10.77
CA LYS A 25 -10.62 2.71 11.61
C LYS A 25 -9.25 2.63 10.97
N TYR A 26 -8.20 2.71 11.76
CA TYR A 26 -6.82 2.46 11.37
C TYR A 26 -6.20 1.43 12.33
N LEU A 27 -5.48 0.46 11.78
CA LEU A 27 -4.76 -0.53 12.57
C LEU A 27 -3.29 -0.13 12.65
N ASN A 28 -2.86 0.33 13.81
CA ASN A 28 -1.45 0.53 14.12
C ASN A 28 -0.82 -0.83 14.46
N SER A 29 -0.49 -1.58 13.41
CA SER A 29 0.09 -2.92 13.51
C SER A 29 1.62 -2.85 13.50
N SER A 30 2.24 -3.69 14.33
CA SER A 30 3.67 -3.96 14.23
C SER A 30 4.02 -4.95 13.10
N PHE A 31 3.01 -5.42 12.35
CA PHE A 31 3.13 -6.47 11.32
C PHE A 31 3.84 -7.73 11.82
N LYS A 32 3.70 -8.04 13.11
CA LYS A 32 4.17 -9.29 13.71
C LYS A 32 3.04 -10.31 13.67
N SER A 33 3.35 -11.51 13.20
CA SER A 33 2.45 -12.65 13.20
C SER A 33 3.26 -13.94 13.38
N GLN A 34 2.69 -14.93 14.06
CA GLN A 34 3.32 -16.26 14.17
C GLN A 34 3.15 -17.07 12.88
N ASP A 35 2.08 -16.81 12.13
CA ASP A 35 1.68 -17.61 10.97
C ASP A 35 2.03 -16.95 9.64
N ILE A 36 2.44 -15.68 9.64
CA ILE A 36 2.73 -14.89 8.45
C ILE A 36 4.14 -14.33 8.52
N GLU A 37 4.97 -14.71 7.56
CA GLU A 37 6.31 -14.15 7.40
C GLU A 37 6.22 -12.79 6.70
N VAL A 38 6.78 -11.74 7.31
CA VAL A 38 6.71 -10.38 6.78
C VAL A 38 8.07 -9.96 6.22
N PHE A 39 8.06 -9.48 4.97
CA PHE A 39 9.23 -9.01 4.25
C PHE A 39 9.09 -7.54 3.91
N TYR A 40 10.07 -6.72 4.28
CA TYR A 40 10.15 -5.32 3.89
C TYR A 40 11.03 -5.20 2.65
N LEU A 41 10.46 -4.72 1.53
CA LEU A 41 11.26 -4.49 0.31
C LEU A 41 12.40 -3.51 0.56
N LYS A 42 12.20 -2.53 1.45
CA LYS A 42 13.24 -1.63 1.94
C LYS A 42 14.51 -2.39 2.38
N ASP A 43 14.37 -3.38 3.25
CA ASP A 43 15.49 -4.09 3.85
C ASP A 43 16.21 -5.01 2.84
N LEU A 44 15.46 -5.52 1.88
CA LEU A 44 15.98 -6.38 0.82
C LEU A 44 16.69 -5.57 -0.27
N LEU A 45 16.12 -4.44 -0.68
CA LEU A 45 16.69 -3.54 -1.67
C LEU A 45 17.93 -2.81 -1.17
N LEU A 46 18.03 -2.52 0.13
CA LEU A 46 19.26 -1.96 0.73
C LEU A 46 20.51 -2.77 0.34
N LYS A 47 20.39 -4.08 0.15
CA LYS A 47 21.50 -4.98 -0.25
C LYS A 47 21.86 -4.88 -1.74
N LYS A 48 21.04 -4.21 -2.54
CA LYS A 48 21.17 -4.03 -4.00
C LYS A 48 21.54 -2.59 -4.37
N GLU A 49 21.96 -1.78 -3.39
CA GLU A 49 22.32 -0.38 -3.62
C GLU A 49 23.40 -0.23 -4.70
N ASN A 50 23.13 0.62 -5.68
CA ASN A 50 24.17 1.11 -6.58
C ASN A 50 24.94 2.28 -5.93
N SER A 51 25.94 1.97 -5.11
CA SER A 51 26.72 2.98 -4.38
C SER A 51 27.48 3.93 -5.30
N GLN A 52 27.89 3.48 -6.49
CA GLN A 52 28.52 4.36 -7.49
C GLN A 52 27.54 5.44 -7.96
N LEU A 53 26.29 5.07 -8.23
CA LEU A 53 25.28 6.04 -8.61
C LEU A 53 24.95 6.97 -7.44
N LEU A 54 24.73 6.42 -6.24
CA LEU A 54 24.42 7.20 -5.03
C LEU A 54 25.44 8.32 -4.79
N ASN A 55 26.74 8.01 -4.90
CA ASN A 55 27.83 8.98 -4.74
C ASN A 55 27.82 10.09 -5.81
N ASN A 56 27.21 9.82 -6.98
CA ASN A 56 27.18 10.70 -8.14
C ASN A 56 25.83 11.44 -8.32
N ILE A 57 24.91 11.34 -7.35
CA ILE A 57 23.58 11.98 -7.42
C ILE A 57 23.62 13.51 -7.33
N LYS A 58 24.77 14.11 -7.01
CA LYS A 58 24.92 15.57 -6.93
C LYS A 58 24.27 16.25 -8.14
N ASP A 59 23.25 17.05 -7.85
CA ASP A 59 22.43 17.81 -8.80
C ASP A 59 21.59 16.99 -9.82
N LYS A 60 21.59 15.65 -9.75
CA LYS A 60 20.79 14.73 -10.56
C LYS A 60 19.86 13.88 -9.69
N TYR A 61 19.14 14.51 -8.77
CA TYR A 61 18.29 13.85 -7.78
C TYR A 61 17.23 12.89 -8.33
N ALA A 62 16.73 13.15 -9.55
CA ALA A 62 15.81 12.22 -10.23
C ALA A 62 16.42 10.84 -10.52
N MET A 63 17.76 10.73 -10.55
CA MET A 63 18.47 9.46 -10.70
C MET A 63 18.45 8.61 -9.42
N TYR A 64 17.94 9.11 -8.29
CA TYR A 64 17.84 8.31 -7.06
C TYR A 64 16.98 7.06 -7.24
N SER A 65 15.95 7.13 -8.10
CA SER A 65 15.13 5.98 -8.51
C SER A 65 15.95 4.82 -9.11
N ASN A 66 17.14 5.11 -9.65
CA ASN A 66 18.05 4.13 -10.23
C ASN A 66 19.11 3.61 -9.22
N VAL A 67 19.19 4.17 -8.01
CA VAL A 67 20.04 3.61 -6.94
C VAL A 67 19.54 2.25 -6.51
N TYR A 68 18.22 2.11 -6.50
CA TYR A 68 17.49 0.87 -6.23
C TYR A 68 16.62 0.57 -7.45
N SER A 69 17.16 -0.23 -8.36
CA SER A 69 16.55 -0.40 -9.68
C SER A 69 15.20 -1.14 -9.62
N GLU A 70 14.30 -0.83 -10.56
CA GLU A 70 13.04 -1.55 -10.72
C GLU A 70 13.28 -3.04 -11.01
N LYS A 71 14.37 -3.35 -11.71
CA LYS A 71 14.77 -4.73 -12.02
C LYS A 71 15.07 -5.52 -10.75
N ASP A 72 15.87 -4.96 -9.84
CA ASP A 72 16.22 -5.63 -8.58
C ASP A 72 15.00 -5.80 -7.68
N GLU A 73 14.12 -4.79 -7.62
CA GLU A 73 12.86 -4.88 -6.87
C GLU A 73 11.96 -6.00 -7.40
N LEU A 74 11.73 -6.03 -8.71
CA LEU A 74 10.91 -7.08 -9.34
C LEU A 74 11.52 -8.47 -9.18
N GLU A 75 12.84 -8.60 -9.26
CA GLU A 75 13.54 -9.88 -9.01
C GLU A 75 13.33 -10.34 -7.56
N ILE A 76 13.50 -9.45 -6.58
CA ILE A 76 13.24 -9.74 -5.17
C ILE A 76 11.78 -10.18 -4.98
N PHE A 77 10.83 -9.42 -5.53
CA PHE A 77 9.41 -9.74 -5.43
C PHE A 77 9.09 -11.13 -5.99
N LYS A 78 9.56 -11.45 -7.19
CA LYS A 78 9.37 -12.76 -7.82
C LYS A 78 9.96 -13.89 -6.99
N ASN A 79 11.17 -13.70 -6.45
CA ASN A 79 11.81 -14.70 -5.60
C ASN A 79 11.00 -14.95 -4.30
N LEU A 80 10.46 -13.89 -3.68
CA LEU A 80 9.58 -14.03 -2.50
C LEU A 80 8.25 -14.70 -2.85
N PHE A 81 7.67 -14.35 -4.00
CA PHE A 81 6.46 -14.96 -4.51
C PHE A 81 6.66 -16.47 -4.73
N ASP A 82 7.70 -16.86 -5.47
CA ASP A 82 8.03 -18.26 -5.74
C ASP A 82 8.38 -19.03 -4.46
N TYR A 83 9.08 -18.39 -3.52
CA TYR A 83 9.33 -18.94 -2.19
C TYR A 83 8.02 -19.29 -1.47
N ALA A 84 7.06 -18.35 -1.41
CA ALA A 84 5.79 -18.55 -0.74
C ALA A 84 4.98 -19.68 -1.36
N ILE A 85 4.88 -19.71 -2.69
CA ILE A 85 4.14 -20.76 -3.42
C ILE A 85 4.81 -22.13 -3.23
N SER A 86 6.12 -22.22 -3.45
CA SER A 86 6.85 -23.50 -3.41
C SER A 86 6.89 -24.13 -2.01
N ASN A 87 6.87 -23.29 -0.96
CA ASN A 87 6.91 -23.75 0.42
C ASN A 87 5.53 -23.76 1.10
N ASN A 88 4.46 -23.42 0.38
CA ASN A 88 3.11 -23.24 0.93
C ASN A 88 3.10 -22.32 2.18
N LYS A 89 3.82 -21.20 2.09
CA LYS A 89 4.02 -20.25 3.19
C LYS A 89 3.18 -19.01 3.00
N LYS A 90 2.50 -18.59 4.08
CA LYS A 90 1.83 -17.29 4.12
C LYS A 90 2.88 -16.21 4.34
N ILE A 91 2.97 -15.29 3.39
CA ILE A 91 3.85 -14.14 3.47
C ILE A 91 3.07 -12.83 3.28
N HIS A 92 3.69 -11.74 3.73
CA HIS A 92 3.26 -10.38 3.44
C HIS A 92 4.46 -9.54 3.02
N ILE A 93 4.38 -8.91 1.85
CA ILE A 93 5.46 -8.08 1.29
C ILE A 93 5.07 -6.61 1.43
N ILE A 94 5.86 -5.85 2.18
CA ILE A 94 5.61 -4.43 2.44
C ILE A 94 6.42 -3.58 1.48
N GLY A 95 5.72 -2.66 0.82
CA GLY A 95 6.29 -1.55 0.08
C GLY A 95 6.45 -1.80 -1.40
N ILE A 96 5.58 -2.58 -2.04
CA ILE A 96 5.65 -2.77 -3.51
C ILE A 96 5.46 -1.44 -4.24
N THR A 97 6.11 -1.26 -5.39
CA THR A 97 6.03 -0.01 -6.17
C THR A 97 5.84 -0.19 -7.67
N LEU A 98 5.77 -1.41 -8.19
CA LEU A 98 5.75 -1.70 -9.63
C LEU A 98 4.43 -2.28 -10.12
N ASP A 99 3.99 -1.84 -11.29
CA ASP A 99 2.82 -2.34 -12.03
C ASP A 99 2.92 -3.85 -12.30
N ASP A 100 4.11 -4.35 -12.58
CA ASP A 100 4.32 -5.78 -12.82
C ASP A 100 4.10 -6.62 -11.55
N GLU A 101 4.36 -6.09 -10.36
CA GLU A 101 4.04 -6.77 -9.09
C GLU A 101 2.52 -6.87 -8.91
N ILE A 102 1.79 -5.80 -9.24
CA ILE A 102 0.32 -5.80 -9.27
C ILE A 102 -0.21 -6.81 -10.28
N LYS A 103 0.31 -6.85 -11.51
CA LYS A 103 -0.12 -7.82 -12.55
C LYS A 103 0.09 -9.27 -12.10
N ILE A 104 1.22 -9.56 -11.45
CA ILE A 104 1.49 -10.91 -10.91
C ILE A 104 0.41 -11.28 -9.88
N LEU A 105 0.07 -10.36 -8.97
CA LEU A 105 -0.99 -10.58 -7.99
C LEU A 105 -2.38 -10.68 -8.62
N GLU A 106 -2.69 -9.87 -9.63
CA GLU A 106 -3.96 -9.96 -10.36
C GLU A 106 -4.12 -11.35 -11.01
N ASN A 107 -3.09 -11.86 -11.67
CA ASN A 107 -3.10 -13.21 -12.24
C ASN A 107 -3.27 -14.28 -11.16
N TYR A 108 -2.55 -14.14 -10.05
CA TYR A 108 -2.64 -15.05 -8.92
C TYR A 108 -4.04 -15.05 -8.27
N TYR A 109 -4.60 -13.89 -7.98
CA TYR A 109 -5.94 -13.81 -7.39
C TYR A 109 -7.04 -14.21 -8.38
N THR A 110 -6.81 -14.06 -9.68
CA THR A 110 -7.68 -14.62 -10.70
C THR A 110 -7.68 -16.14 -10.66
N SER A 111 -6.50 -16.78 -10.55
CA SER A 111 -6.43 -18.25 -10.45
C SER A 111 -7.04 -18.79 -9.15
N LEU A 112 -7.13 -17.97 -8.10
CA LEU A 112 -7.86 -18.27 -6.87
C LEU A 112 -9.37 -17.98 -6.94
N GLY A 113 -9.88 -17.42 -8.04
CA GLY A 113 -11.30 -17.15 -8.24
C GLY A 113 -11.82 -15.87 -7.58
N PHE A 114 -10.94 -14.90 -7.26
CA PHE A 114 -11.34 -13.64 -6.61
C PHE A 114 -11.73 -12.52 -7.57
N LEU A 115 -11.52 -12.69 -8.88
CA LEU A 115 -11.91 -11.71 -9.89
C LEU A 115 -13.45 -11.67 -10.01
N ARG A 116 -14.00 -10.46 -9.96
CA ARG A 116 -15.41 -10.15 -10.24
C ARG A 116 -15.51 -9.56 -11.63
N ASP A 117 -15.77 -10.40 -12.63
CA ASP A 117 -15.82 -10.01 -14.05
C ASP A 117 -16.88 -8.93 -14.34
N ASP A 118 -17.97 -8.90 -13.57
CA ASP A 118 -19.08 -7.96 -13.73
C ASP A 118 -18.70 -6.51 -13.45
N ILE A 119 -17.70 -6.28 -12.59
CA ILE A 119 -17.23 -4.96 -12.19
C ILE A 119 -15.72 -4.77 -12.40
N ASN A 120 -15.04 -5.77 -12.98
CA ASN A 120 -13.60 -5.79 -13.25
C ASN A 120 -12.75 -5.38 -12.02
N CYS A 121 -13.09 -5.92 -10.85
CA CYS A 121 -12.40 -5.71 -9.58
C CYS A 121 -12.19 -7.05 -8.86
N PHE A 122 -11.35 -7.06 -7.84
CA PHE A 122 -11.10 -8.22 -7.00
C PHE A 122 -11.85 -8.10 -5.67
N LYS A 123 -12.49 -9.20 -5.26
CA LYS A 123 -13.05 -9.37 -3.92
C LYS A 123 -12.27 -10.45 -3.19
N VAL A 124 -11.02 -10.12 -2.87
CA VAL A 124 -10.09 -11.05 -2.22
C VAL A 124 -10.50 -11.31 -0.78
N ASP A 125 -10.59 -12.59 -0.40
CA ASP A 125 -10.58 -13.00 1.00
C ASP A 125 -9.11 -13.17 1.43
N PHE A 126 -8.53 -12.15 2.06
CA PHE A 126 -7.11 -12.13 2.40
C PHE A 126 -6.67 -13.20 3.41
N SER A 127 -7.61 -13.94 4.03
CA SER A 127 -7.27 -15.10 4.85
C SER A 127 -6.71 -16.29 4.03
N ILE A 128 -7.00 -16.33 2.72
CA ILE A 128 -6.72 -17.44 1.81
C ILE A 128 -5.36 -17.31 1.09
N PRO A 129 -5.03 -16.20 0.38
CA PRO A 129 -3.80 -16.11 -0.40
C PRO A 129 -2.53 -16.39 0.42
N LEU A 130 -1.56 -17.04 -0.22
CA LEU A 130 -0.23 -17.21 0.37
C LEU A 130 0.53 -15.90 0.34
N VAL A 131 0.47 -15.16 -0.77
CA VAL A 131 1.14 -13.86 -0.94
C VAL A 131 0.13 -12.73 -0.83
N THR A 132 0.47 -11.73 -0.01
CA THR A 132 -0.27 -10.47 0.12
C THR A 132 0.70 -9.30 0.16
N VAL A 133 0.25 -8.09 -0.15
CA VAL A 133 1.13 -6.93 -0.28
C VAL A 133 0.58 -5.66 0.33
N SER A 134 1.49 -4.78 0.76
CA SER A 134 1.21 -3.39 1.09
C SER A 134 1.98 -2.45 0.18
N VAL A 135 1.43 -1.27 -0.04
CA VAL A 135 2.17 -0.12 -0.60
C VAL A 135 2.53 0.84 0.54
N ASN A 136 3.70 1.46 0.51
CA ASN A 136 4.02 2.48 1.51
C ASN A 136 3.29 3.78 1.17
N ILE A 137 2.79 4.48 2.18
CA ILE A 137 2.12 5.77 1.97
C ILE A 137 3.06 6.81 1.34
N GLU A 138 4.35 6.77 1.66
CA GLU A 138 5.35 7.68 1.09
C GLU A 138 5.46 7.52 -0.44
N ASN A 139 5.35 6.30 -0.97
CA ASN A 139 5.35 6.03 -2.40
C ASN A 139 4.07 6.51 -3.12
N LEU A 140 3.00 6.79 -2.38
CA LEU A 140 1.76 7.38 -2.90
C LEU A 140 1.76 8.91 -2.80
N ILE A 141 2.33 9.47 -1.74
CA ILE A 141 2.39 10.92 -1.47
C ILE A 141 3.26 11.63 -2.51
N TRP A 142 4.47 11.12 -2.71
CA TRP A 142 5.51 11.86 -3.41
C TRP A 142 5.60 11.51 -4.89
N ARG A 143 6.02 12.48 -5.69
CA ARG A 143 6.20 12.34 -7.15
C ARG A 143 7.67 12.56 -7.52
N GLY A 144 8.08 12.01 -8.67
CA GLY A 144 9.44 12.23 -9.19
C GLY A 144 9.79 13.71 -9.42
N SER A 145 8.79 14.58 -9.63
CA SER A 145 8.98 16.04 -9.71
C SER A 145 9.47 16.67 -8.41
N ASP A 146 9.22 16.02 -7.28
CA ASP A 146 9.49 16.57 -5.94
C ASP A 146 10.94 16.34 -5.50
N TYR A 147 11.72 15.55 -6.25
CA TYR A 147 13.12 15.24 -5.96
C TYR A 147 14.00 16.48 -5.78
N LYS A 148 13.67 17.59 -6.46
CA LYS A 148 14.47 18.82 -6.37
C LYS A 148 14.13 19.64 -5.12
N SER A 149 12.85 19.68 -4.71
CA SER A 149 12.35 20.56 -3.66
C SER A 149 12.22 19.87 -2.29
N GLN A 150 12.16 18.54 -2.23
CA GLN A 150 11.85 17.77 -1.01
C GLN A 150 12.91 16.70 -0.70
N LYS A 151 14.17 16.94 -1.05
CA LYS A 151 15.29 15.97 -0.96
C LYS A 151 15.33 15.17 0.35
N ASP A 152 15.19 15.86 1.49
CA ASP A 152 15.31 15.25 2.82
C ASP A 152 14.14 14.31 3.16
N LYS A 153 13.02 14.45 2.45
CA LYS A 153 11.80 13.64 2.66
C LYS A 153 11.64 12.52 1.63
N ILE A 154 12.38 12.59 0.52
CA ILE A 154 12.10 11.81 -0.69
C ILE A 154 13.16 10.74 -1.00
N PHE A 155 14.32 10.79 -0.34
CA PHE A 155 15.31 9.72 -0.39
C PHE A 155 14.98 8.62 0.61
N PHE A 156 14.02 7.77 0.22
CA PHE A 156 13.63 6.57 0.95
C PHE A 156 13.56 5.37 0.00
N ILE A 157 13.40 4.17 0.58
CA ILE A 157 13.44 2.91 -0.13
C ILE A 157 12.14 2.14 0.14
N PRO A 158 11.47 1.57 -0.88
CA PRO A 158 11.82 1.70 -2.30
C PRO A 158 11.62 3.14 -2.81
N PRO A 159 12.44 3.59 -3.77
CA PRO A 159 12.38 4.96 -4.23
C PRO A 159 11.08 5.23 -4.98
N ILE A 160 10.78 6.51 -5.18
CA ILE A 160 9.66 6.90 -6.02
C ILE A 160 9.94 6.47 -7.45
N ARG A 161 8.94 5.82 -8.02
CA ARG A 161 8.94 5.36 -9.40
C ARG A 161 8.32 6.41 -10.31
N GLU A 162 8.43 6.18 -11.62
CA GLU A 162 7.77 7.05 -12.58
C GLU A 162 6.25 7.09 -12.38
N ALA A 163 5.59 8.14 -12.89
CA ALA A 163 4.19 8.39 -12.59
C ALA A 163 3.24 7.24 -13.01
N GLY A 164 3.62 6.44 -14.01
CA GLY A 164 2.87 5.24 -14.43
C GLY A 164 2.78 4.19 -13.31
N GLN A 165 3.88 4.00 -12.58
CA GLN A 165 3.99 3.04 -11.50
C GLN A 165 3.15 3.47 -10.28
N THR A 166 3.20 4.76 -9.89
CA THR A 166 2.33 5.30 -8.84
C THR A 166 0.84 5.15 -9.18
N LYS A 167 0.46 5.40 -10.45
CA LYS A 167 -0.91 5.17 -10.92
C LYS A 167 -1.30 3.70 -10.83
N ALA A 168 -0.38 2.77 -11.10
CA ALA A 168 -0.61 1.35 -10.94
C ALA A 168 -0.86 0.97 -9.47
N MET A 169 -0.19 1.61 -8.51
CA MET A 169 -0.45 1.38 -7.08
C MET A 169 -1.87 1.80 -6.68
N PHE A 170 -2.32 2.98 -7.12
CA PHE A 170 -3.71 3.41 -6.91
C PHE A 170 -4.72 2.51 -7.62
N LYS A 171 -4.40 2.04 -8.84
CA LYS A 171 -5.21 1.04 -9.54
C LYS A 171 -5.31 -0.25 -8.73
N GLY A 172 -4.21 -0.74 -8.16
CA GLY A 172 -4.17 -1.93 -7.30
C GLY A 172 -5.05 -1.79 -6.06
N ILE A 173 -5.01 -0.62 -5.40
CA ILE A 173 -5.89 -0.29 -4.27
C ILE A 173 -7.36 -0.30 -4.72
N ASN A 174 -7.70 0.45 -5.75
CA ASN A 174 -9.09 0.61 -6.22
C ASN A 174 -9.69 -0.70 -6.76
N ARG A 175 -8.86 -1.56 -7.37
CA ARG A 175 -9.28 -2.89 -7.82
C ARG A 175 -9.31 -3.92 -6.70
N GLY A 176 -8.89 -3.61 -5.48
CA GLY A 176 -8.92 -4.54 -4.34
C GLY A 176 -7.82 -5.61 -4.36
N VAL A 177 -6.72 -5.35 -5.08
CA VAL A 177 -5.53 -6.23 -5.13
C VAL A 177 -4.59 -5.94 -3.95
N THR A 178 -4.40 -4.66 -3.64
CA THR A 178 -3.54 -4.24 -2.52
C THR A 178 -4.23 -4.49 -1.19
N MET A 179 -3.56 -5.21 -0.29
CA MET A 179 -4.15 -5.57 1.00
C MET A 179 -4.20 -4.36 1.93
N SER A 180 -3.11 -3.59 2.03
CA SER A 180 -3.04 -2.44 2.93
C SER A 180 -2.16 -1.30 2.41
N ILE A 181 -2.36 -0.12 2.99
CA ILE A 181 -1.41 0.99 2.91
C ILE A 181 -0.57 0.94 4.19
N PHE A 182 0.73 0.72 4.03
CA PHE A 182 1.68 0.71 5.14
C PHE A 182 2.04 2.14 5.55
N ILE A 183 1.95 2.41 6.86
CA ILE A 183 2.25 3.70 7.46
C ILE A 183 3.12 3.44 8.70
N ASP A 184 4.42 3.71 8.58
CA ASP A 184 5.37 3.49 9.70
C ASP A 184 5.02 4.34 10.94
N LYS A 185 4.63 5.59 10.70
CA LYS A 185 4.15 6.50 11.74
C LYS A 185 3.05 7.39 11.18
N LEU A 186 1.91 7.39 11.85
CA LEU A 186 0.80 8.28 11.51
C LEU A 186 1.17 9.72 11.88
N SER A 187 0.90 10.65 10.97
CA SER A 187 1.16 12.08 11.14
C SER A 187 0.07 12.89 10.47
N PHE A 188 -0.03 14.18 10.82
CA PHE A 188 -1.02 15.08 10.23
C PHE A 188 -0.96 15.10 8.69
N ASP A 189 0.23 15.24 8.10
CA ASP A 189 0.41 15.28 6.64
C ASP A 189 -0.07 13.99 5.95
N LYS A 190 0.12 12.84 6.61
CA LYS A 190 -0.33 11.54 6.11
C LYS A 190 -1.84 11.39 6.21
N VAL A 191 -2.44 11.84 7.32
CA VAL A 191 -3.89 11.89 7.51
C VAL A 191 -4.53 12.80 6.46
N ASP A 192 -3.96 13.98 6.21
CA ASP A 192 -4.43 14.89 5.16
C ASP A 192 -4.30 14.27 3.77
N PHE A 193 -3.21 13.54 3.50
CA PHE A 193 -3.08 12.80 2.26
C PHE A 193 -4.15 11.71 2.08
N LEU A 194 -4.46 10.93 3.11
CA LEU A 194 -5.51 9.91 3.05
C LEU A 194 -6.89 10.55 2.79
N ARG A 195 -7.15 11.72 3.36
CA ARG A 195 -8.33 12.53 3.02
C ARG A 195 -8.32 12.94 1.55
N ASN A 196 -7.20 13.45 1.04
CA ASN A 196 -7.04 13.83 -0.36
C ASN A 196 -7.22 12.64 -1.32
N CYS A 197 -6.93 11.41 -0.89
CA CYS A 197 -7.20 10.21 -1.69
C CYS A 197 -8.71 10.04 -1.98
N LEU A 198 -9.58 10.43 -1.05
CA LEU A 198 -11.04 10.37 -1.24
C LEU A 198 -11.53 11.45 -2.22
N ILE A 199 -10.98 12.66 -2.10
CA ILE A 199 -11.48 13.84 -2.82
C ILE A 199 -10.90 13.92 -4.24
N ASN A 200 -9.58 13.79 -4.37
CA ASN A 200 -8.85 14.08 -5.60
C ASN A 200 -8.41 12.83 -6.36
N GLU A 201 -8.07 11.73 -5.65
CA GLU A 201 -7.66 10.46 -6.27
C GLU A 201 -8.84 9.48 -6.43
N HIS A 202 -10.05 9.92 -6.04
CA HIS A 202 -11.31 9.19 -6.18
C HIS A 202 -11.30 7.75 -5.61
N VAL A 203 -10.52 7.52 -4.55
CA VAL A 203 -10.57 6.26 -3.80
C VAL A 203 -11.90 6.18 -3.06
N LEU A 204 -12.63 5.07 -3.24
CA LEU A 204 -13.90 4.87 -2.53
C LEU A 204 -13.65 4.76 -1.02
N SER A 205 -14.52 5.36 -0.20
CA SER A 205 -14.39 5.32 1.26
C SER A 205 -14.30 3.89 1.80
N GLN A 206 -15.10 2.96 1.26
CA GLN A 206 -15.04 1.55 1.66
C GLN A 206 -13.71 0.89 1.28
N THR A 207 -13.15 1.23 0.12
CA THR A 207 -11.82 0.74 -0.30
C THR A 207 -10.75 1.26 0.65
N LEU A 208 -10.76 2.56 0.97
CA LEU A 208 -9.82 3.15 1.90
C LEU A 208 -9.93 2.51 3.30
N SER A 209 -11.16 2.31 3.80
CA SER A 209 -11.41 1.65 5.08
C SER A 209 -10.88 0.21 5.13
N LYS A 210 -11.00 -0.53 4.02
CA LYS A 210 -10.44 -1.89 3.91
C LYS A 210 -8.92 -1.91 4.03
N VAL A 211 -8.23 -1.05 3.28
CA VAL A 211 -6.75 -1.03 3.24
C VAL A 211 -6.10 -0.40 4.47
N LEU A 212 -6.86 0.34 5.29
CA LEU A 212 -6.37 0.91 6.56
C LEU A 212 -6.57 -0.01 7.77
N TYR A 213 -7.53 -0.95 7.70
CA TYR A 213 -7.91 -1.74 8.88
C TYR A 213 -8.38 -3.15 8.54
N TYR A 214 -9.51 -3.28 7.83
CA TYR A 214 -10.23 -4.56 7.78
C TYR A 214 -9.41 -5.68 7.13
N ASN A 215 -8.69 -5.40 6.04
CA ASN A 215 -7.92 -6.43 5.35
C ASN A 215 -6.77 -6.97 6.21
N LEU A 216 -6.16 -6.13 7.07
CA LEU A 216 -5.11 -6.54 8.00
C LEU A 216 -5.67 -7.49 9.07
N ILE A 217 -6.82 -7.13 9.64
CA ILE A 217 -7.52 -7.96 10.62
C ILE A 217 -7.94 -9.30 9.99
N ASP A 218 -8.55 -9.28 8.80
CA ASP A 218 -8.96 -10.50 8.09
C ASP A 218 -7.77 -11.42 7.79
N ARG A 219 -6.60 -10.83 7.53
CA ARG A 219 -5.37 -11.58 7.27
C ARG A 219 -4.83 -12.25 8.54
N GLY A 220 -5.11 -11.71 9.72
CA GLY A 220 -4.60 -12.18 11.01
C GLY A 220 -3.44 -11.35 11.56
N PHE A 221 -3.36 -10.07 11.19
CA PHE A 221 -2.46 -9.12 11.84
C PHE A 221 -3.17 -8.43 13.02
N ASP A 222 -2.45 -8.31 14.13
CA ASP A 222 -2.89 -7.59 15.33
C ASP A 222 -2.25 -6.20 15.42
N GLY A 223 -2.83 -5.32 16.24
CA GLY A 223 -2.32 -3.96 16.44
C GLY A 223 -3.19 -3.14 17.37
N GLU A 224 -2.76 -1.91 17.61
CA GLU A 224 -3.56 -0.92 18.34
C GLU A 224 -4.59 -0.28 17.38
N PHE A 225 -5.79 -0.07 17.90
CA PHE A 225 -6.87 0.56 17.17
C PHE A 225 -6.78 2.07 17.32
N GLU A 226 -6.81 2.77 16.20
CA GLU A 226 -6.91 4.24 16.16
C GLU A 226 -8.08 4.68 15.27
N GLU A 227 -8.61 5.85 15.58
CA GLU A 227 -9.68 6.50 14.83
C GLU A 227 -9.14 7.68 14.03
N ILE A 228 -9.52 7.74 12.75
CA ILE A 228 -9.17 8.85 11.87
C ILE A 228 -10.47 9.49 11.36
N ILE A 229 -10.59 10.81 11.51
CA ILE A 229 -11.74 11.57 11.03
C ILE A 229 -11.33 12.44 9.86
N PHE A 230 -12.09 12.37 8.77
CA PHE A 230 -11.92 13.24 7.59
C PHE A 230 -13.12 14.16 7.43
N ASP A 231 -12.85 15.46 7.27
CA ASP A 231 -13.82 16.45 6.80
C ASP A 231 -13.85 16.44 5.27
N ILE A 232 -14.97 16.06 4.66
CA ILE A 232 -15.12 15.88 3.20
C ILE A 232 -15.91 17.01 2.54
#